data_AF-A0A377LQZ5-F1
#
_entry.id   AF-A0A377LQZ5-F1
#
_cell.length_a   1.000
_cell.length_b   1.000
_cell.length_c   1.000
_cell.angle_alpha   90.00
_cell.angle_beta   90.00
_cell.angle_gamma   90.00
#
_symmetry.space_group_name_H-M   'P 1'
#
loop_
_entity.id
_entity.type
_entity.pdbx_description
1 polymer ?
#
loop_
_entity_poly.entity_id
_entity_poly.type
_entity_poly.pdbx_seq_one_letter_code
_entity_poly.pdbx_strand_id
1 'polypeptide(L)'
;MYSTDVVKENAYLSATRSGLESNEIATLQRSLPSRFNLRHLKKNESLKLVLQKKAGKSRVVAYKFTSGSFNYTAYRISDKKFYNLSDTSGKGSLDYPLPATARLSSPFNPARLNPVSGKVSPHNGIDYSMPMNTKIVSVIDGKITRAEYNSTMGYFVEVTGKAGVKTRYLHLNKILVTKGGQGYTGRCYCVIR
;
A
#
# COMPACT_ATOMS: atom_id res chain seq x y z
N MET A 1 13.21 -4.72 -8.23
CA MET A 1 12.11 -5.31 -9.04
C MET A 1 10.99 -5.75 -8.10
N TYR A 2 9.73 -5.55 -8.48
CA TYR A 2 8.59 -6.08 -7.71
C TYR A 2 8.21 -7.47 -8.24
N SER A 3 7.86 -8.40 -7.35
CA SER A 3 7.33 -9.72 -7.71
C SER A 3 6.11 -10.05 -6.87
N THR A 4 5.15 -10.76 -7.46
CA THR A 4 4.02 -11.33 -6.74
C THR A 4 4.29 -12.76 -6.36
N ASP A 5 3.91 -13.12 -5.15
CA ASP A 5 3.88 -14.51 -4.70
C ASP A 5 2.47 -14.85 -4.19
N VAL A 6 1.98 -16.05 -4.48
CA VAL A 6 0.64 -16.50 -4.07
C VAL A 6 0.81 -17.72 -3.18
N VAL A 7 0.45 -17.57 -1.91
CA VAL A 7 0.54 -18.64 -0.92
C VAL A 7 -0.83 -19.21 -0.58
N LYS A 8 -0.95 -20.54 -0.58
CA LYS A 8 -2.20 -21.26 -0.31
C LYS A 8 -2.16 -22.25 0.87
N GLU A 9 -0.99 -22.63 1.38
CA GLU A 9 -0.88 -23.71 2.39
C GLU A 9 -0.02 -23.31 3.61
N ASN A 10 1.31 -23.26 3.45
CA ASN A 10 2.22 -22.78 4.50
C ASN A 10 2.86 -21.46 4.08
N ALA A 11 2.26 -20.34 4.51
CA ALA A 11 2.74 -19.00 4.19
C ALA A 11 4.11 -18.70 4.78
N TYR A 12 4.48 -19.34 5.89
CA TYR A 12 5.81 -19.25 6.45
C TYR A 12 6.88 -19.89 5.54
N LEU A 13 6.66 -21.13 5.09
CA LEU A 13 7.58 -21.86 4.21
C LEU A 13 7.67 -21.21 2.83
N SER A 14 6.53 -20.78 2.27
CA SER A 14 6.52 -20.06 1.00
C SER A 14 7.26 -18.74 1.12
N ALA A 15 7.00 -17.93 2.15
CA ALA A 15 7.70 -16.67 2.40
C ALA A 15 9.22 -16.87 2.50
N THR A 16 9.65 -17.92 3.21
CA THR A 16 11.08 -18.28 3.32
C THR A 16 11.67 -18.60 1.94
N ARG A 17 10.95 -19.40 1.12
CA ARG A 17 11.35 -19.71 -0.26
C ARG A 17 11.38 -18.49 -1.17
N SER A 18 10.54 -17.49 -0.92
CA SER A 18 10.56 -16.20 -1.63
C SER A 18 11.72 -15.28 -1.22
N GLY A 19 12.59 -15.73 -0.30
CA GLY A 19 13.75 -14.97 0.18
C GLY A 19 13.43 -13.96 1.28
N LEU A 20 12.33 -14.15 2.01
CA LEU A 20 12.01 -13.34 3.19
C LEU A 20 12.79 -13.82 4.40
N GLU A 21 13.47 -12.88 5.07
CA GLU A 21 14.17 -13.12 6.33
C GLU A 21 13.17 -13.31 7.49
N SER A 22 13.59 -14.00 8.55
CA SER A 22 12.70 -14.32 9.70
C SER A 22 12.11 -13.09 10.38
N ASN A 23 12.86 -11.99 10.45
CA ASN A 23 12.40 -10.69 10.97
C ASN A 23 11.23 -10.10 10.16
N GLU A 24 11.25 -10.31 8.85
CA GLU A 24 10.29 -9.81 7.88
C GLU A 24 9.01 -10.65 7.94
N ILE A 25 9.15 -11.97 8.08
CA ILE A 25 8.03 -12.88 8.33
C ILE A 25 7.35 -12.56 9.68
N ALA A 26 8.11 -12.29 10.73
CA ALA A 26 7.56 -11.88 12.03
C ALA A 26 6.84 -10.52 11.95
N THR A 27 7.33 -9.61 11.12
CA THR A 27 6.68 -8.31 10.87
C THR A 27 5.37 -8.49 10.12
N LEU A 28 5.35 -9.34 9.09
CA LEU A 28 4.13 -9.72 8.38
C LEU A 28 3.11 -10.40 9.31
N GLN A 29 3.54 -11.34 10.16
CA GLN A 29 2.64 -12.02 11.11
C GLN A 29 1.99 -11.03 12.08
N ARG A 30 2.73 -10.04 12.58
CA ARG A 30 2.21 -9.02 13.50
C ARG A 30 1.26 -8.03 12.84
N SER A 31 1.34 -7.84 11.52
CA SER A 31 0.42 -6.93 10.81
C SER A 31 -0.87 -7.62 10.40
N LEU A 32 -0.91 -8.95 10.36
CA LEU A 32 -2.14 -9.67 10.07
C LEU A 32 -3.17 -9.51 11.20
N PRO A 33 -4.47 -9.52 10.87
CA PRO A 33 -5.51 -9.54 11.90
C PRO A 33 -5.31 -10.72 12.86
N SER A 34 -5.57 -10.50 14.15
CA SER A 34 -5.21 -11.42 15.27
C SER A 34 -5.69 -12.86 15.11
N ARG A 35 -6.79 -13.07 14.38
CA ARG A 35 -7.35 -14.40 14.09
C ARG A 35 -6.58 -15.24 13.07
N PHE A 36 -5.48 -14.73 12.50
CA PHE A 36 -4.77 -15.38 11.39
C PHE A 36 -3.34 -15.78 11.74
N ASN A 37 -2.91 -16.93 11.20
CA ASN A 37 -1.59 -17.49 11.43
C ASN A 37 -0.94 -17.92 10.10
N LEU A 38 0.22 -17.35 9.77
CA LEU A 38 0.99 -17.66 8.56
C LEU A 38 1.45 -19.12 8.48
N ARG A 39 1.58 -19.79 9.63
CA ARG A 39 2.03 -21.18 9.67
C ARG A 39 0.90 -22.14 9.29
N HIS A 40 -0.35 -21.76 9.55
CA HIS A 40 -1.53 -22.64 9.44
C HIS A 40 -2.67 -21.87 8.76
N LEU A 41 -2.64 -21.81 7.43
CA LEU A 41 -3.77 -21.30 6.64
C LEU A 41 -4.83 -22.39 6.50
N LYS A 42 -6.09 -22.01 6.61
CA LYS A 42 -7.23 -22.91 6.32
C LYS A 42 -7.38 -23.13 4.82
N LYS A 43 -8.08 -24.19 4.42
CA LYS A 43 -8.28 -24.60 3.00
C LYS A 43 -8.87 -23.50 2.10
N ASN A 44 -9.64 -22.57 2.67
CA ASN A 44 -10.28 -21.45 1.96
C ASN A 44 -9.58 -20.09 2.20
N GLU A 45 -8.38 -20.12 2.78
CA GLU A 45 -7.57 -18.93 3.04
C GLU A 45 -6.44 -18.83 2.02
N SER A 46 -6.11 -17.61 1.62
CA SER A 46 -4.95 -17.36 0.77
C SER A 46 -4.28 -16.05 1.13
N LEU A 47 -2.96 -16.03 0.98
CA LEU A 47 -2.15 -14.84 1.18
C LEU A 47 -1.35 -14.57 -0.09
N LYS A 48 -1.63 -13.42 -0.71
CA LYS A 48 -0.84 -12.91 -1.84
C LYS A 48 0.12 -11.86 -1.31
N LEU A 49 1.40 -12.03 -1.60
CA LEU A 49 2.47 -11.12 -1.20
C LEU A 49 2.97 -10.34 -2.40
N VAL A 50 3.29 -9.08 -2.15
CA VAL A 50 3.98 -8.21 -3.09
C VAL A 50 5.34 -7.92 -2.50
N LEU A 51 6.37 -8.39 -3.19
CA LEU A 51 7.74 -8.36 -2.70
C LEU A 51 8.54 -7.33 -3.51
N GLN A 52 9.28 -6.50 -2.81
CA GLN A 52 10.36 -5.70 -3.38
C GLN A 52 11.66 -6.46 -3.15
N LYS A 53 12.35 -6.81 -4.25
CA LYS A 53 13.70 -7.40 -4.19
C LYS A 53 14.75 -6.30 -4.25
N LYS A 54 15.66 -6.28 -3.28
CA LYS A 54 16.83 -5.38 -3.24
C LYS A 54 18.03 -6.12 -2.65
N ALA A 55 19.14 -6.16 -3.39
CA ALA A 55 20.41 -6.77 -2.97
C ALA A 55 20.25 -8.20 -2.41
N GLY A 56 19.54 -9.07 -3.14
CA GLY A 56 19.30 -10.47 -2.73
C GLY A 56 18.26 -10.66 -1.62
N LYS A 57 17.80 -9.58 -0.97
CA LYS A 57 16.76 -9.63 0.06
C LYS A 57 15.39 -9.29 -0.51
N SER A 58 14.37 -10.02 -0.06
CA SER A 58 12.97 -9.70 -0.34
C SER A 58 12.36 -8.93 0.82
N ARG A 59 11.47 -8.00 0.50
CA ARG A 59 10.72 -7.21 1.47
C ARG A 59 9.26 -7.13 1.08
N VAL A 60 8.34 -7.40 2.00
CA VAL A 60 6.91 -7.31 1.77
C VAL A 60 6.48 -5.85 1.74
N VAL A 61 6.02 -5.37 0.59
CA VAL A 61 5.53 -4.01 0.40
C VAL A 61 4.00 -3.92 0.48
N ALA A 62 3.32 -4.99 0.14
CA ALA A 62 1.88 -5.14 0.33
C ALA A 62 1.51 -6.61 0.44
N TYR A 63 0.35 -6.89 1.01
CA TYR A 63 -0.24 -8.21 0.95
C TYR A 63 -1.76 -8.12 0.86
N LYS A 64 -2.35 -9.12 0.19
CA LYS A 64 -3.79 -9.37 0.19
C LYS A 64 -4.06 -10.71 0.83
N PHE A 65 -4.82 -10.69 1.91
CA PHE A 65 -5.35 -11.87 2.55
C PHE A 65 -6.82 -12.07 2.16
N THR A 66 -7.19 -13.31 1.87
CA THR A 66 -8.56 -13.69 1.51
C THR A 66 -8.99 -14.88 2.37
N SER A 67 -10.20 -14.85 2.94
CA SER A 67 -10.80 -15.94 3.73
C SER A 67 -12.30 -15.99 3.44
N GLY A 68 -12.73 -16.87 2.53
CA GLY A 68 -14.10 -16.85 2.03
C GLY A 68 -14.44 -15.49 1.41
N SER A 69 -15.48 -14.80 1.91
CA SER A 69 -15.85 -13.44 1.48
C SER A 69 -14.99 -12.33 2.10
N PHE A 70 -14.22 -12.63 3.15
CA PHE A 70 -13.39 -11.64 3.82
C PHE A 70 -12.13 -11.34 2.99
N ASN A 71 -11.92 -10.06 2.71
CA ASN A 71 -10.75 -9.54 2.02
C ASN A 71 -10.06 -8.52 2.92
N TYR A 72 -8.74 -8.63 3.08
CA TYR A 72 -7.94 -7.67 3.83
C TYR A 72 -6.67 -7.38 3.05
N THR A 73 -6.47 -6.12 2.68
CA THR A 73 -5.26 -5.71 1.93
C THR A 73 -4.54 -4.63 2.72
N ALA A 74 -3.25 -4.86 2.98
CA ALA A 74 -2.45 -3.91 3.72
C ALA A 74 -1.16 -3.55 3.00
N TYR A 75 -0.72 -2.32 3.23
CA TYR A 75 0.38 -1.67 2.53
C TYR A 75 1.42 -1.22 3.53
N ARG A 76 2.70 -1.49 3.26
CA ARG A 76 3.78 -1.11 4.15
C ARG A 76 3.95 0.41 4.15
N ILE A 77 3.77 1.02 5.32
CA ILE A 77 3.90 2.48 5.54
C ILE A 77 5.13 2.87 6.36
N SER A 78 5.80 1.91 7.00
CA SER A 78 7.09 2.12 7.65
C SER A 78 7.87 0.80 7.72
N ASP A 79 9.00 0.79 8.42
CA ASP A 79 9.79 -0.43 8.57
C ASP A 79 9.02 -1.62 9.13
N LYS A 80 8.10 -1.35 10.06
CA LYS A 80 7.40 -2.39 10.83
C LYS A 80 5.88 -2.28 10.78
N LYS A 81 5.33 -1.29 10.08
CA LYS A 81 3.89 -1.02 10.04
C LYS A 81 3.32 -1.21 8.65
N PHE A 82 2.13 -1.80 8.63
CA PHE A 82 1.25 -1.87 7.47
C PHE A 82 -0.06 -1.21 7.81
N TYR A 83 -0.65 -0.51 6.84
CA TYR A 83 -2.00 0.04 6.95
C TYR A 83 -2.95 -0.71 6.02
N ASN A 84 -4.12 -1.07 6.55
CA ASN A 84 -5.24 -1.49 5.74
C ASN A 84 -5.85 -0.27 5.05
N LEU A 85 -5.65 -0.19 3.74
CA LEU A 85 -6.17 0.87 2.88
C LEU A 85 -7.14 0.28 1.85
N SER A 86 -7.84 -0.81 2.16
CA SER A 86 -8.74 -1.43 1.17
C SER A 86 -9.97 -2.06 1.80
N ASP A 87 -10.51 -1.48 2.89
CA ASP A 87 -11.79 -1.98 3.40
C ASP A 87 -12.90 -1.73 2.36
N THR A 88 -13.17 -2.75 1.57
CA THR A 88 -14.29 -2.87 0.63
C THR A 88 -15.56 -3.37 1.30
N SER A 89 -15.59 -3.53 2.63
CA SER A 89 -16.70 -4.19 3.34
C SER A 89 -17.41 -3.33 4.41
N GLY A 90 -16.93 -2.13 4.70
CA GLY A 90 -17.56 -1.22 5.68
C GLY A 90 -17.55 -1.77 7.12
N LYS A 91 -16.64 -2.69 7.44
CA LYS A 91 -16.55 -3.37 8.75
C LYS A 91 -15.15 -3.28 9.38
N GLY A 92 -14.17 -2.72 8.68
CA GLY A 92 -12.84 -2.46 9.18
C GLY A 92 -12.59 -0.95 9.27
N SER A 93 -12.07 -0.48 10.40
CA SER A 93 -11.52 0.86 10.45
C SER A 93 -10.33 0.92 9.48
N LEU A 94 -10.35 1.86 8.53
CA LEU A 94 -9.15 2.19 7.78
C LEU A 94 -8.13 2.74 8.77
N ASP A 95 -6.88 2.28 8.70
CA ASP A 95 -5.80 2.80 9.56
C ASP A 95 -5.43 4.26 9.22
N TYR A 96 -6.14 4.85 8.26
CA TYR A 96 -5.94 6.20 7.77
C TYR A 96 -7.29 6.91 7.58
N PRO A 97 -7.45 8.16 8.08
CA PRO A 97 -8.68 8.92 7.96
C PRO A 97 -8.86 9.41 6.53
N LEU A 98 -9.40 8.53 5.68
CA LEU A 98 -9.94 8.98 4.41
C LEU A 98 -11.21 9.79 4.66
N PRO A 99 -11.46 10.83 3.86
CA PRO A 99 -12.76 11.49 3.82
C PRO A 99 -13.87 10.45 3.66
N ALA A 100 -15.01 10.62 4.32
CA ALA A 100 -16.14 9.68 4.23
C ALA A 100 -16.65 9.48 2.78
N THR A 101 -16.38 10.44 1.90
CA THR A 101 -16.72 10.39 0.48
C THR A 101 -15.73 9.57 -0.37
N ALA A 102 -14.59 9.18 0.20
CA ALA A 102 -13.58 8.41 -0.50
C ALA A 102 -14.08 7.00 -0.82
N ARG A 103 -14.05 6.64 -2.10
CA ARG A 103 -14.36 5.30 -2.57
C ARG A 103 -13.15 4.70 -3.27
N LEU A 104 -12.75 3.49 -2.85
CA LEU A 104 -11.70 2.75 -3.53
C LEU A 104 -12.16 2.43 -4.96
N SER A 105 -11.56 3.07 -5.96
CA SER A 105 -11.91 2.88 -7.37
C SER A 105 -10.97 1.88 -8.06
N SER A 106 -9.69 1.88 -7.70
CA SER A 106 -8.69 0.96 -8.26
C SER A 106 -7.70 0.51 -7.17
N PRO A 107 -7.67 -0.79 -6.82
CA PRO A 107 -6.72 -1.30 -5.84
C PRO A 107 -5.32 -1.44 -6.42
N PHE A 108 -4.33 -1.57 -5.54
CA PHE A 108 -2.99 -1.99 -5.93
C PHE A 108 -3.03 -3.35 -6.62
N ASN A 109 -2.44 -3.41 -7.81
CA ASN A 109 -2.43 -4.62 -8.61
C ASN A 109 -1.13 -4.73 -9.41
N PRO A 110 -0.10 -5.40 -8.88
CA PRO A 110 1.19 -5.52 -9.53
C PRO A 110 1.13 -6.44 -10.77
N ALA A 111 0.07 -7.24 -10.91
CA ALA A 111 -0.18 -8.12 -12.05
C ALA A 111 -1.32 -7.60 -12.94
N ARG A 112 -1.68 -6.30 -12.85
CA ARG A 112 -2.74 -5.71 -13.67
C ARG A 112 -2.39 -5.90 -15.15
N LEU A 113 -3.31 -6.51 -15.90
CA LEU A 113 -3.18 -6.63 -17.34
C LEU A 113 -3.72 -5.37 -18.00
N ASN A 114 -2.97 -4.83 -18.95
CA ASN A 114 -3.49 -3.80 -19.83
C ASN A 114 -4.48 -4.46 -20.80
N PRO A 115 -5.76 -4.05 -20.84
CA PRO A 115 -6.80 -4.75 -21.59
C PRO A 115 -6.59 -4.66 -23.11
N VAL A 116 -5.83 -3.67 -23.58
CA VAL A 116 -5.54 -3.47 -25.01
C VAL A 116 -4.35 -4.30 -25.46
N SER A 117 -3.24 -4.26 -24.71
CA SER A 117 -1.98 -4.91 -25.11
C SER A 117 -1.80 -6.32 -24.55
N GLY A 118 -2.63 -6.75 -23.59
CA GLY A 118 -2.49 -8.02 -22.87
C GLY A 118 -1.24 -8.11 -21.98
N LYS A 119 -0.39 -7.08 -21.97
CA LYS A 119 0.85 -7.04 -21.19
C LYS A 119 0.59 -6.62 -19.76
N VAL A 120 1.40 -7.12 -18.84
CA VAL A 120 1.38 -6.71 -17.44
C VAL A 120 1.78 -5.23 -17.35
N SER A 121 0.87 -4.40 -16.86
CA SER A 121 1.04 -2.97 -16.55
C SER A 121 0.70 -2.76 -15.07
N PRO A 122 1.66 -2.92 -14.16
CA PRO A 122 1.44 -2.88 -12.72
C PRO A 122 0.77 -1.59 -12.25
N HIS A 123 -0.27 -1.69 -11.43
CA HIS A 123 -0.78 -0.58 -10.65
C HIS A 123 -0.08 -0.56 -9.28
N ASN A 124 0.91 0.32 -9.14
CA ASN A 124 1.78 0.40 -7.96
C ASN A 124 1.26 1.32 -6.84
N GLY A 125 -0.03 1.66 -6.88
CA GLY A 125 -0.69 2.55 -5.93
C GLY A 125 -2.11 2.10 -5.64
N ILE A 126 -2.90 2.98 -5.03
CA ILE A 126 -4.32 2.79 -4.74
C ILE A 126 -5.01 4.07 -5.19
N ASP A 127 -6.07 3.94 -5.99
CA ASP A 127 -6.85 5.08 -6.43
C ASP A 127 -8.14 5.16 -5.61
N TYR A 128 -8.38 6.34 -5.08
CA TYR A 128 -9.64 6.71 -4.48
C TYR A 128 -10.34 7.73 -5.36
N SER A 129 -11.60 7.47 -5.66
CA SER A 129 -12.51 8.48 -6.20
C SER A 129 -12.98 9.38 -5.06
N MET A 130 -12.80 10.69 -5.23
CA MET A 130 -13.21 11.73 -4.29
C MET A 130 -13.67 12.97 -5.06
N PRO A 131 -14.55 13.82 -4.47
CA PRO A 131 -14.88 15.11 -5.07
C PRO A 131 -13.64 15.98 -5.29
N MET A 132 -13.65 16.79 -6.34
CA MET A 132 -12.64 17.82 -6.56
C MET A 132 -12.52 18.71 -5.31
N ASN A 133 -11.30 19.16 -5.05
CA ASN A 133 -10.91 19.98 -3.91
C ASN A 133 -10.95 19.28 -2.54
N THR A 134 -11.16 17.96 -2.50
CA THR A 134 -11.08 17.19 -1.25
C THR A 134 -9.68 17.30 -0.63
N LYS A 135 -9.61 17.68 0.65
CA LYS A 135 -8.34 17.80 1.41
C LYS A 135 -7.71 16.44 1.63
N ILE A 136 -6.40 16.36 1.39
CA ILE A 136 -5.61 15.16 1.61
C ILE A 136 -4.52 15.40 2.63
N VAL A 137 -4.44 14.50 3.60
CA VAL A 137 -3.43 14.50 4.63
C VAL A 137 -2.31 13.50 4.31
N SER A 138 -1.23 13.48 5.10
CA SER A 138 -0.19 12.47 4.94
C SER A 138 -0.48 11.27 5.82
N VAL A 139 -0.23 10.09 5.28
CA VAL A 139 -0.36 8.78 5.95
C VAL A 139 0.85 8.47 6.83
N ILE A 140 1.94 9.23 6.69
CA ILE A 140 3.20 9.02 7.39
C ILE A 140 3.80 10.34 7.84
N ASP A 141 4.60 10.29 8.90
CA ASP A 141 5.53 11.37 9.23
C ASP A 141 6.75 11.30 8.31
N GLY A 142 7.27 12.45 7.90
CA GLY A 142 8.43 12.51 7.03
C GLY A 142 8.78 13.91 6.55
N LYS A 143 9.63 13.98 5.53
CA LYS A 143 10.00 15.23 4.85
C LYS A 143 9.37 15.26 3.46
N ILE A 144 8.88 16.42 3.05
CA ILE A 144 8.43 16.63 1.67
C ILE A 144 9.66 16.67 0.77
N THR A 145 9.86 15.62 -0.02
CA THR A 145 11.00 15.49 -0.93
C THR A 145 10.69 15.98 -2.34
N ARG A 146 9.42 15.95 -2.74
CA ARG A 146 8.92 16.51 -4.01
C ARG A 146 7.56 17.16 -3.83
N ALA A 147 7.35 18.25 -4.54
CA ALA A 147 6.10 19.02 -4.59
C ALA A 147 6.11 19.78 -5.93
N GLU A 148 5.68 19.12 -6.99
CA GLU A 148 5.88 19.59 -8.37
C GLU A 148 4.82 19.02 -9.33
N TYR A 149 4.82 19.51 -10.57
CA TYR A 149 4.01 18.95 -11.65
C TYR A 149 4.83 17.93 -12.46
N ASN A 150 4.19 16.84 -12.85
CA ASN A 150 4.72 15.87 -13.80
C ASN A 150 3.64 15.49 -14.83
N SER A 151 4.03 15.27 -16.08
CA SER A 151 3.10 15.00 -17.18
C SER A 151 2.23 13.74 -16.98
N THR A 152 2.74 12.71 -16.32
CA THR A 152 1.99 11.47 -16.05
C THR A 152 1.28 11.51 -14.70
N MET A 153 1.89 12.12 -13.68
CA MET A 153 1.37 12.12 -12.31
C MET A 153 0.47 13.32 -11.99
N GLY A 154 0.41 14.32 -12.87
CA GLY A 154 -0.19 15.61 -12.57
C GLY A 154 0.59 16.38 -11.51
N TYR A 155 -0.08 17.27 -10.78
CA TYR A 155 0.49 17.81 -9.54
C TYR A 155 0.60 16.68 -8.52
N PHE A 156 1.78 16.54 -7.92
CA PHE A 156 2.02 15.51 -6.94
C PHE A 156 2.94 15.97 -5.80
N VAL A 157 2.79 15.29 -4.66
CA VAL A 157 3.65 15.46 -3.48
C VAL A 157 4.25 14.10 -3.10
N GLU A 158 5.56 14.06 -2.83
CA GLU A 158 6.26 12.91 -2.26
C GLU A 158 6.69 13.22 -0.82
N VAL A 159 6.28 12.38 0.12
CA VAL A 159 6.74 12.41 1.51
C VAL A 159 7.66 11.22 1.72
N THR A 160 8.88 11.48 2.19
CA THR A 160 9.84 10.44 2.58
C THR A 160 9.90 10.35 4.09
N GLY A 161 9.47 9.22 4.63
CA GLY A 161 9.53 8.90 6.05
C GLY A 161 10.83 8.18 6.45
N LYS A 162 10.81 7.59 7.64
CA LYS A 162 11.93 6.79 8.17
C LYS A 162 12.20 5.56 7.28
N ALA A 163 13.45 5.11 7.30
CA ALA A 163 13.92 3.94 6.54
C ALA A 163 13.66 4.00 5.01
N GLY A 164 13.49 5.21 4.46
CA GLY A 164 13.33 5.42 3.03
C GLY A 164 11.96 5.01 2.47
N VAL A 165 10.95 4.80 3.33
CA VAL A 165 9.57 4.62 2.85
C VAL A 165 9.06 5.94 2.27
N LYS A 166 8.47 5.85 1.08
CA LYS A 166 7.96 6.98 0.33
C LYS A 166 6.49 6.81 0.06
N THR A 167 5.72 7.87 0.30
CA THR A 167 4.31 7.96 -0.08
C THR A 167 4.16 9.08 -1.09
N ARG A 168 3.33 8.85 -2.10
CA ARG A 168 3.08 9.82 -3.16
C ARG A 168 1.59 10.07 -3.29
N TYR A 169 1.23 11.33 -3.43
CA TYR A 169 -0.13 11.81 -3.64
C TYR A 169 -0.18 12.42 -5.04
N LEU A 170 -0.88 11.76 -5.96
CA LEU A 170 -0.90 12.09 -7.39
C LEU A 170 -2.22 12.75 -7.77
N HIS A 171 -2.26 13.32 -8.98
CA HIS A 171 -3.46 13.90 -9.59
C HIS A 171 -4.13 14.94 -8.68
N LEU A 172 -3.31 15.76 -8.01
CA LEU A 172 -3.80 16.84 -7.17
C LEU A 172 -4.31 17.99 -8.04
N ASN A 173 -5.31 18.74 -7.55
CA ASN A 173 -5.71 20.01 -8.14
C ASN A 173 -4.71 21.10 -7.79
N LYS A 174 -4.29 21.13 -6.52
CA LYS A 174 -3.40 22.15 -5.98
C LYS A 174 -2.51 21.58 -4.87
N ILE A 175 -1.26 22.00 -4.88
CA ILE A 175 -0.26 21.71 -3.85
C ILE A 175 -0.28 22.87 -2.84
N LEU A 176 -0.40 22.56 -1.54
CA LEU A 176 -0.47 23.55 -0.46
C LEU A 176 0.81 23.59 0.38
N VAL A 177 1.87 22.90 -0.07
CA VAL A 177 3.12 22.72 0.66
C VAL A 177 4.32 22.87 -0.25
N THR A 178 5.50 23.09 0.34
CA THR A 178 6.75 23.29 -0.40
C THR A 178 7.73 22.15 -0.11
N LYS A 179 8.60 21.88 -1.09
CA LYS A 179 9.74 20.97 -0.92
C LYS A 179 10.60 21.43 0.26
N GLY A 180 11.03 20.49 1.08
CA GLY A 180 11.83 20.77 2.28
C GLY A 180 11.01 20.93 3.56
N GLY A 181 9.70 21.19 3.45
CA GLY A 181 8.80 21.24 4.60
C GLY A 181 8.65 19.90 5.32
N GLN A 182 8.33 19.96 6.61
CA GLN A 182 8.08 18.77 7.43
C GLN A 182 6.64 18.27 7.23
N GLY A 183 6.52 16.99 6.92
CA GLY A 183 5.26 16.26 6.89
C GLY A 183 4.99 15.53 8.21
N TYR A 184 3.87 15.83 8.85
CA TYR A 184 3.28 15.09 9.95
C TYR A 184 2.00 14.36 9.51
N THR A 185 1.77 13.19 10.08
CA THR A 185 0.53 12.43 9.92
C THR A 185 -0.66 13.32 10.29
N GLY A 186 -1.68 13.39 9.43
CA GLY A 186 -2.90 14.17 9.70
C GLY A 186 -2.85 15.67 9.36
N ARG A 187 -1.71 16.24 8.94
CA ARG A 187 -1.68 17.61 8.36
C ARG A 187 -2.19 17.61 6.93
N CYS A 188 -2.90 18.66 6.47
CA CYS A 188 -3.34 18.79 5.08
C CYS A 188 -2.18 19.25 4.18
N TYR A 189 -1.95 18.55 3.06
CA TYR A 189 -0.86 18.87 2.11
C TYR A 189 -1.35 19.42 0.78
N CYS A 190 -2.57 19.05 0.40
CA CYS A 190 -3.07 19.26 -0.95
C CYS A 190 -4.57 19.05 -1.06
N VAL A 191 -5.09 19.38 -2.24
CA VAL A 191 -6.48 19.12 -2.63
C VAL A 191 -6.53 18.34 -3.95
N ILE A 192 -7.46 17.38 -4.07
CA ILE A 192 -7.61 16.48 -5.24
C ILE A 192 -8.22 17.20 -6.46
N ARG A 193 -7.81 16.81 -7.68
CA ARG A 193 -8.36 17.26 -8.97
C ARG A 193 -9.71 16.61 -9.30
#